data_AF-A0A9Q1BNV2-F1
#
_entry.id   AF-A0A9Q1BNV2-F1
#
_cell.length_a   1.000
_cell.length_b   1.000
_cell.length_c   1.000
_cell.angle_alpha   90.00
_cell.angle_beta   90.00
_cell.angle_gamma   90.00
#
_symmetry.space_group_name_H-M   'P 1'
#
loop_
_entity.id
_entity.type
_entity.pdbx_description
1 polymer ?
#
loop_
_entity_poly.entity_id
_entity_poly.type
_entity_poly.pdbx_seq_one_letter_code
_entity_poly.pdbx_strand_id
1 'polypeptide(L)'
;MASELGARQVRMVYLITYSQADSNVCGSREDFASKVLSAFRSSGIKVMHWVCSRENHQDGGHHYHMSVKLDQGRRWLRVKQTLEAEHNITVNFSSTHVNYYTAYKYVVKEDDNALYSPGHPDLGDCSPKSTAASRKRTGSSTSQTSTKSKKKKRLSAFDVSELVVQRNIKTRTQLLVLAKQQKQEGKTDLAEFIVNRGAKCVDEAIRVAWELQDAETKLRRENMSRLEILRSFCNKECVNDCAGEWLTIATNILERNDIPIRSFTSAVYQLLQKGRGKYRNLMITGPANCGKTFILLPLTLIYSSFCNPASTSFAWVGAETAEIIFLNDFRWSPQIMPWHDLLLLLEGQPIHLPAPKSHFAQDLILSGTTPVFATGKHPLVLIKGGQVDEVETEMMAVRWKQFSFKSQVPENEQREIPPCGACFAKFIINTAEAE
;
A
#
# COMPACT_ATOMS: atom_id res chain seq x y z
N MET A 1 11.64 -26.19 -18.47
CA MET A 1 10.58 -25.63 -19.34
C MET A 1 10.83 -24.14 -19.57
N ALA A 2 11.16 -23.74 -20.79
CA ALA A 2 11.43 -22.35 -21.13
C ALA A 2 10.12 -21.54 -21.14
N SER A 3 10.06 -20.47 -20.35
CA SER A 3 8.92 -19.54 -20.34
C SER A 3 8.63 -19.00 -21.74
N GLU A 4 7.41 -19.18 -22.24
CA GLU A 4 6.97 -18.66 -23.53
C GLU A 4 6.88 -17.13 -23.49
N LEU A 5 7.36 -16.50 -24.55
CA LEU A 5 7.36 -15.06 -24.65
C LEU A 5 5.94 -14.51 -24.80
N GLY A 6 5.57 -13.45 -24.07
CA GLY A 6 4.24 -12.85 -24.21
C GLY A 6 3.97 -12.31 -25.63
N ALA A 7 2.77 -12.55 -26.18
CA ALA A 7 2.40 -12.24 -27.56
C ALA A 7 2.53 -10.75 -27.97
N ARG A 8 2.48 -9.83 -27.00
CA ARG A 8 2.63 -8.38 -27.21
C ARG A 8 4.07 -7.87 -27.09
N GLN A 9 5.04 -8.72 -26.70
CA GLN A 9 6.42 -8.29 -26.48
C GLN A 9 7.16 -8.06 -27.79
N VAL A 10 7.92 -6.96 -27.84
CA VAL A 10 8.79 -6.58 -28.95
C VAL A 10 10.23 -6.79 -28.51
N ARG A 11 11.00 -7.62 -29.24
CA ARG A 11 12.43 -7.85 -29.00
C ARG A 11 13.23 -7.74 -30.29
N MET A 12 14.53 -7.48 -30.13
CA MET A 12 15.52 -7.54 -31.21
C MET A 12 16.23 -8.89 -31.28
N VAL A 13 16.09 -9.73 -30.25
CA VAL A 13 16.75 -11.02 -30.15
C VAL A 13 15.71 -12.05 -29.77
N TYR A 14 15.72 -13.18 -30.47
CA TYR A 14 14.86 -14.32 -30.20
C TYR A 14 15.69 -15.60 -30.12
N LEU A 15 15.28 -16.47 -29.19
CA LEU A 15 15.67 -17.88 -29.19
C LEU A 15 14.42 -18.66 -29.61
N ILE A 16 14.55 -19.40 -30.70
CA ILE A 16 13.50 -20.17 -31.35
C ILE A 16 13.83 -21.63 -31.15
N THR A 17 12.86 -22.39 -30.68
CA THR A 17 12.99 -23.83 -30.46
C THR A 17 11.89 -24.54 -31.24
N TYR A 18 12.28 -25.50 -32.08
CA TYR A 18 11.36 -26.47 -32.64
C TYR A 18 11.59 -27.81 -31.92
N SER A 19 10.65 -28.16 -31.04
CA SER A 19 10.71 -29.39 -30.24
C SER A 19 10.09 -30.55 -30.99
N GLN A 20 10.63 -31.76 -30.82
CA GLN A 20 10.18 -32.98 -31.51
C GLN A 20 10.02 -32.77 -33.03
N ALA A 21 11.09 -32.31 -33.67
CA ALA A 21 11.06 -31.93 -35.08
C ALA A 21 10.76 -33.13 -35.99
N ASP A 22 9.79 -32.96 -36.89
CA ASP A 22 9.48 -33.97 -37.90
C ASP A 22 10.56 -33.98 -38.99
N SER A 23 11.29 -35.08 -39.11
CA SER A 23 12.33 -35.29 -40.11
C SER A 23 11.81 -35.19 -41.55
N ASN A 24 10.51 -35.38 -41.78
CA ASN A 24 9.88 -35.21 -43.10
C ASN A 24 9.63 -33.73 -43.45
N VAL A 25 9.47 -32.87 -42.44
CA VAL A 25 9.20 -31.43 -42.62
C VAL A 25 10.48 -30.62 -42.58
N CYS A 26 11.47 -30.98 -41.75
CA CYS A 26 12.76 -30.30 -41.64
C CYS A 26 13.92 -31.31 -41.58
N GLY A 27 14.54 -31.57 -42.72
CA GLY A 27 15.58 -32.60 -42.85
C GLY A 27 16.97 -32.18 -42.34
N SER A 28 17.26 -30.88 -42.28
CA SER A 28 18.58 -30.36 -41.89
C SER A 28 18.52 -29.01 -41.15
N ARG A 29 19.66 -28.61 -40.56
CA ARG A 29 19.83 -27.32 -39.87
C ARG A 29 19.66 -26.15 -40.86
N GLU A 30 20.18 -26.31 -42.07
CA GLU A 30 20.11 -25.34 -43.17
C GLU A 30 18.66 -25.16 -43.61
N ASP A 31 17.92 -26.26 -43.73
CA ASP A 31 16.52 -26.25 -44.14
C ASP A 31 15.65 -25.52 -43.10
N PHE A 32 15.82 -25.85 -41.80
CA PHE A 32 15.14 -25.14 -40.72
C PHE A 32 15.49 -23.65 -40.68
N ALA A 33 16.79 -23.32 -40.78
CA ALA A 33 17.24 -21.92 -40.82
C ALA A 33 16.66 -21.17 -42.03
N SER A 34 16.58 -21.81 -43.19
CA SER A 34 16.04 -21.19 -44.41
C SER A 34 14.55 -20.83 -44.28
N LYS A 35 13.75 -21.71 -43.67
CA LYS A 35 12.31 -21.51 -43.41
C LYS A 35 12.06 -20.43 -42.36
N VAL A 36 12.87 -20.39 -41.32
CA VAL A 36 12.80 -19.30 -40.33
C VAL A 36 13.16 -17.96 -40.99
N LEU A 37 14.22 -17.93 -41.80
CA LEU A 37 14.64 -16.71 -42.50
C LEU A 37 13.62 -16.25 -43.55
N SER A 38 12.97 -17.17 -44.28
CA SER A 38 11.90 -16.83 -45.22
C SER A 38 10.71 -16.18 -44.49
N ALA A 39 10.29 -16.72 -43.36
CA ALA A 39 9.20 -16.17 -42.54
C ALA A 39 9.52 -14.78 -41.97
N PHE A 40 10.78 -14.53 -41.58
CA PHE A 40 11.22 -13.18 -41.19
C PHE A 40 11.22 -12.22 -42.39
N ARG A 41 11.64 -12.68 -43.58
CA ARG A 41 11.65 -11.86 -44.81
C ARG A 41 10.25 -11.51 -45.30
N SER A 42 9.30 -12.45 -45.31
CA SER A 42 7.90 -12.20 -45.69
C SER A 42 7.20 -11.24 -44.72
N SER A 43 7.65 -11.21 -43.46
CA SER A 43 7.22 -10.22 -42.46
C SER A 43 7.90 -8.84 -42.60
N GLY A 44 8.80 -8.65 -43.58
CA GLY A 44 9.53 -7.39 -43.80
C GLY A 44 10.61 -7.12 -42.75
N ILE A 45 11.16 -8.17 -42.12
CA ILE A 45 12.12 -8.07 -41.01
C ILE A 45 13.52 -8.48 -41.51
N LYS A 46 14.52 -7.62 -41.29
CA LYS A 46 15.91 -7.91 -41.63
C LYS A 46 16.62 -8.60 -40.46
N VAL A 47 17.10 -9.82 -40.70
CA VAL A 47 17.94 -10.57 -39.75
C VAL A 47 19.40 -10.19 -39.95
N MET A 48 20.05 -9.74 -38.87
CA MET A 48 21.45 -9.31 -38.84
C MET A 48 22.42 -10.47 -38.64
N HIS A 49 22.16 -11.30 -37.62
CA HIS A 49 22.97 -12.48 -37.28
C HIS A 49 22.05 -13.61 -36.84
N TRP A 50 22.44 -14.83 -37.15
CA TRP A 50 21.77 -16.02 -36.65
C TRP A 50 22.73 -17.18 -36.46
N VAL A 51 22.36 -18.10 -35.58
CA VAL A 51 23.02 -19.39 -35.38
C VAL A 51 21.94 -20.46 -35.19
N CYS A 52 22.14 -21.63 -35.79
CA CYS A 52 21.24 -22.78 -35.70
C CYS A 52 22.00 -24.03 -35.28
N SER A 53 21.48 -24.76 -34.30
CA SER A 53 22.01 -26.06 -33.87
C SER A 53 20.91 -27.12 -33.87
N ARG A 54 21.34 -28.39 -33.84
CA ARG A 54 20.46 -29.55 -33.71
C ARG A 54 20.88 -30.34 -32.47
N GLU A 55 19.97 -30.49 -31.53
CA GLU A 55 20.16 -31.22 -30.28
C GLU A 55 19.36 -32.53 -30.33
N ASN A 56 19.91 -33.62 -29.81
CA ASN A 56 19.21 -34.90 -29.71
C ASN A 56 18.48 -34.98 -28.38
N HIS A 57 17.17 -35.24 -28.40
CA HIS A 57 16.37 -35.36 -27.19
C HIS A 57 16.59 -36.71 -26.51
N GLN A 58 16.59 -36.73 -25.17
CA GLN A 58 16.80 -37.96 -24.37
C GLN A 58 15.70 -39.01 -24.59
N ASP A 59 14.47 -38.58 -24.88
CA ASP A 59 13.31 -39.46 -25.12
C ASP A 59 13.15 -39.93 -26.58
N GLY A 60 14.17 -39.72 -27.42
CA GLY A 60 14.11 -39.99 -28.86
C GLY A 60 13.45 -38.82 -29.62
N GLY A 61 14.17 -38.27 -30.60
CA GLY A 61 13.75 -37.10 -31.40
C GLY A 61 14.86 -36.05 -31.51
N HIS A 62 14.66 -35.07 -32.40
CA HIS A 62 15.59 -33.95 -32.61
C HIS A 62 14.94 -32.61 -32.27
N HIS A 63 15.68 -31.73 -31.63
CA HIS A 63 15.30 -30.33 -31.40
C HIS A 63 16.16 -29.43 -32.26
N TYR A 64 15.53 -28.48 -32.94
CA TYR A 64 16.27 -27.39 -33.58
C TYR A 64 16.21 -26.15 -32.71
N HIS A 65 17.39 -25.62 -32.39
CA HIS A 65 17.54 -24.36 -31.67
C HIS A 65 18.13 -23.32 -32.61
N MET A 66 17.48 -22.17 -32.71
CA MET A 66 17.97 -21.06 -33.52
C MET A 66 17.93 -19.76 -32.74
N SER A 67 19.06 -19.06 -32.66
CA SER A 67 19.10 -17.70 -32.17
C SER A 67 19.15 -16.73 -33.33
N VAL A 68 18.32 -15.69 -33.29
CA VAL A 68 18.30 -14.63 -34.30
C VAL A 68 18.42 -13.26 -33.64
N LYS A 69 19.19 -12.38 -34.29
CA LYS A 69 19.28 -10.95 -33.98
C LYS A 69 18.74 -10.16 -35.16
N LEU A 70 17.78 -9.30 -34.88
CA LEU A 70 17.10 -8.43 -35.85
C LEU A 70 17.75 -7.04 -35.87
N ASP A 71 17.49 -6.29 -36.93
CA ASP A 71 17.90 -4.90 -37.08
C ASP A 71 17.11 -3.95 -36.16
N GLN A 72 15.83 -4.24 -35.93
CA GLN A 72 14.91 -3.45 -35.12
C GLN A 72 14.05 -4.35 -34.23
N GLY A 73 13.46 -3.75 -33.18
CA GLY A 73 12.48 -4.43 -32.34
C GLY A 73 11.22 -4.75 -33.15
N ARG A 74 10.91 -6.04 -33.31
CA ARG A 74 9.71 -6.52 -34.01
C ARG A 74 8.97 -7.56 -33.18
N ARG A 75 7.70 -7.81 -33.49
CA ARG A 75 6.89 -8.85 -32.82
C ARG A 75 7.11 -10.19 -33.52
N TRP A 76 7.20 -11.26 -32.73
CA TRP A 76 7.43 -12.63 -33.19
C TRP A 76 6.15 -13.35 -33.63
N LEU A 77 4.97 -12.93 -33.15
CA LEU A 77 3.71 -13.65 -33.37
C LEU A 77 3.37 -13.83 -34.86
N ARG A 78 3.58 -12.78 -35.68
CA ARG A 78 3.34 -12.85 -37.13
C ARG A 78 4.26 -13.86 -37.81
N VAL A 79 5.51 -13.95 -37.36
CA VAL A 79 6.50 -14.91 -37.88
C VAL A 79 6.11 -16.34 -37.51
N LYS A 80 5.62 -16.57 -36.28
CA LYS A 80 5.09 -17.89 -35.87
C LYS A 80 3.91 -18.30 -36.74
N GLN A 81 2.96 -17.40 -36.96
CA GLN A 81 1.78 -17.65 -37.81
C GLN A 81 2.17 -17.96 -39.26
N THR A 82 3.18 -17.27 -39.80
CA THR A 82 3.70 -17.55 -41.14
C THR A 82 4.39 -18.92 -41.21
N LEU A 83 5.19 -19.29 -40.21
CA LEU A 83 5.84 -20.61 -40.16
C LEU A 83 4.83 -21.77 -40.09
N GLU A 84 3.75 -21.57 -39.34
CA GLU A 84 2.66 -22.53 -39.24
C GLU A 84 1.88 -22.63 -40.56
N ALA A 85 1.56 -21.49 -41.20
CA ALA A 85 0.78 -21.45 -42.43
C ALA A 85 1.55 -21.92 -43.69
N GLU A 86 2.83 -21.55 -43.85
CA GLU A 86 3.62 -21.82 -45.06
C GLU A 86 4.40 -23.14 -44.97
N HIS A 87 4.77 -23.57 -43.76
CA HIS A 87 5.68 -24.69 -43.55
C HIS A 87 5.15 -25.75 -42.58
N ASN A 88 3.97 -25.55 -41.96
CA ASN A 88 3.39 -26.44 -40.95
C ASN A 88 4.33 -26.69 -39.75
N ILE A 89 5.14 -25.69 -39.37
CA ILE A 89 6.10 -25.79 -38.26
C ILE A 89 5.60 -24.99 -37.07
N THR A 90 5.39 -25.67 -35.94
CA THR A 90 5.07 -25.02 -34.67
C THR A 90 6.34 -24.80 -33.86
N VAL A 91 6.77 -23.55 -33.73
CA VAL A 91 7.97 -23.16 -32.96
C VAL A 91 7.63 -22.43 -31.66
N ASN A 92 8.49 -22.56 -30.66
CA ASN A 92 8.44 -21.82 -29.41
C ASN A 92 9.45 -20.67 -29.40
N PHE A 93 9.02 -19.48 -28.98
CA PHE A 93 9.87 -18.32 -28.79
C PHE A 93 10.15 -18.12 -27.30
N SER A 94 11.38 -18.38 -26.88
CA SER A 94 11.79 -18.33 -25.48
C SER A 94 12.03 -16.91 -24.99
N SER A 95 11.57 -16.63 -23.76
CA SER A 95 11.79 -15.35 -23.09
C SER A 95 13.11 -15.28 -22.29
N THR A 96 13.79 -16.41 -22.12
CA THR A 96 14.90 -16.61 -21.17
C THR A 96 16.13 -15.75 -21.47
N HIS A 97 16.41 -15.49 -22.73
CA HIS A 97 17.62 -14.75 -23.14
C HIS A 97 17.26 -13.36 -23.66
N VAL A 98 17.89 -12.33 -23.07
CA VAL A 98 17.68 -10.92 -23.44
C VAL A 98 18.77 -10.42 -24.39
N ASN A 99 19.97 -11.00 -24.31
CA ASN A 99 21.10 -10.68 -25.18
C ASN A 99 21.36 -11.78 -26.21
N TYR A 100 21.80 -11.38 -27.42
CA TYR A 100 22.19 -12.32 -28.47
C TYR A 100 23.31 -13.26 -28.01
N TYR A 101 24.31 -12.74 -27.30
CA TYR A 101 25.41 -13.55 -26.76
C TYR A 101 24.95 -14.73 -25.88
N THR A 102 23.96 -14.48 -25.00
CA THR A 102 23.44 -15.52 -24.12
C THR A 102 22.59 -16.54 -24.86
N ALA A 103 21.86 -16.12 -25.90
CA ALA A 103 21.10 -17.03 -26.75
C ALA A 103 22.02 -17.85 -27.68
N TYR A 104 23.06 -17.22 -28.22
CA TYR A 104 24.13 -17.87 -28.97
C TYR A 104 24.81 -18.98 -28.16
N LYS A 105 25.25 -18.67 -26.93
CA LYS A 105 25.87 -19.68 -26.04
C LYS A 105 24.94 -20.84 -25.72
N TYR A 106 23.63 -20.59 -25.62
CA TYR A 106 22.65 -21.64 -25.41
C TYR A 106 22.56 -22.57 -26.62
N VAL A 107 22.49 -22.00 -27.83
CA VAL A 107 22.39 -22.76 -29.09
C VAL A 107 23.66 -23.60 -29.35
N VAL A 108 24.85 -23.04 -29.09
CA VAL A 108 26.14 -23.69 -29.39
C VAL A 108 26.63 -24.61 -28.25
N LYS A 109 25.88 -24.75 -27.15
CA LYS A 109 26.34 -25.48 -25.95
C LYS A 109 26.63 -26.96 -26.20
N GLU A 110 25.84 -27.61 -27.05
CA GLU A 110 25.82 -29.07 -27.17
C GLU A 110 26.09 -29.57 -28.60
N ASP A 111 26.26 -28.65 -29.57
CA ASP A 111 26.45 -28.99 -30.98
C ASP A 111 27.75 -28.36 -31.51
N ASP A 112 28.78 -29.18 -31.68
CA ASP A 112 30.08 -28.78 -32.24
C ASP A 112 29.96 -28.33 -33.71
N ASN A 113 28.84 -28.62 -34.39
CA ASN A 113 28.59 -28.30 -35.80
C ASN A 113 27.42 -27.32 -35.99
N ALA A 114 27.30 -26.32 -35.10
CA ALA A 114 26.32 -25.25 -35.26
C ALA A 114 26.55 -24.46 -36.57
N LEU A 115 25.45 -24.13 -37.25
CA LEU A 115 25.45 -23.37 -38.50
C LEU A 115 25.36 -21.87 -38.22
N TYR A 116 26.22 -21.08 -38.84
CA TYR A 116 26.32 -19.63 -38.61
C TYR A 116 25.90 -18.81 -39.83
N SER A 117 25.36 -17.61 -39.59
CA SER A 117 25.10 -16.63 -40.64
C SER A 117 26.40 -16.13 -41.32
N PRO A 118 26.39 -15.79 -42.62
CA PRO A 118 27.54 -15.13 -43.26
C PRO A 118 27.96 -13.85 -42.53
N GLY A 119 29.24 -13.72 -42.18
CA GLY A 119 29.76 -12.58 -41.42
C GLY A 119 29.36 -12.55 -39.94
N HIS A 120 29.05 -13.71 -39.34
CA HIS A 120 28.78 -13.81 -37.90
C HIS A 120 30.04 -13.41 -37.08
N PRO A 121 29.91 -12.56 -36.05
CA PRO A 121 31.05 -12.21 -35.20
C PRO A 121 31.55 -13.43 -34.43
N ASP A 122 32.86 -13.57 -34.27
CA ASP A 122 33.43 -14.62 -33.41
C ASP A 122 33.14 -14.29 -31.93
N LEU A 123 32.46 -15.22 -31.26
CA LEU A 123 31.96 -15.06 -29.88
C LEU A 123 32.47 -16.17 -28.94
N GLY A 124 33.42 -17.01 -29.39
CA GLY A 124 33.92 -18.18 -28.67
C GLY A 124 34.58 -17.87 -27.31
N ASP A 125 35.43 -16.83 -27.24
CA ASP A 125 36.36 -16.64 -26.11
C ASP A 125 36.09 -15.42 -25.19
N CYS A 126 34.91 -14.81 -25.25
CA CYS A 126 34.61 -13.67 -24.36
C CYS A 126 33.88 -14.10 -23.07
N SER A 127 34.53 -13.99 -21.91
CA SER A 127 33.84 -14.08 -20.62
C SER A 127 32.74 -13.00 -20.52
N PRO A 128 31.54 -13.30 -19.99
CA PRO A 128 30.43 -12.34 -20.02
C PRO A 128 30.69 -11.19 -19.04
N LYS A 129 30.79 -9.96 -19.55
CA LYS A 129 30.55 -8.75 -18.74
C LYS A 129 29.09 -8.75 -18.32
N SER A 130 28.85 -9.28 -17.12
CA SER A 130 27.65 -9.26 -16.27
C SER A 130 26.28 -8.92 -16.90
N THR A 131 25.29 -9.75 -16.56
CA THR A 131 23.85 -9.65 -16.85
C THR A 131 23.20 -8.29 -16.50
N ALA A 132 23.86 -7.44 -15.71
CA ALA A 132 23.45 -6.07 -15.41
C ALA A 132 23.46 -5.13 -16.64
N ALA A 133 24.29 -5.40 -17.66
CA ALA A 133 24.39 -4.54 -18.85
C ALA A 133 23.28 -4.78 -19.89
N SER A 134 22.59 -5.92 -19.84
CA SER A 134 21.55 -6.32 -20.81
C SER A 134 20.24 -5.55 -20.64
N ARG A 135 19.79 -5.36 -19.39
CA ARG A 135 18.55 -4.63 -19.08
C ARG A 135 18.62 -3.13 -19.40
N LYS A 136 19.80 -2.60 -19.71
CA LYS A 136 20.02 -1.20 -20.08
C LYS A 136 19.93 -0.92 -21.60
N ARG A 137 19.77 -1.93 -22.46
CA ARG A 137 19.81 -1.79 -23.94
C ARG A 137 18.46 -1.81 -24.64
N THR A 138 17.34 -1.79 -23.93
CA THR A 138 15.99 -1.60 -24.51
C THR A 138 15.64 -0.13 -24.77
N GLY A 139 16.63 0.75 -24.92
CA GLY A 139 16.40 2.13 -25.33
C GLY A 139 17.66 2.85 -25.74
N SER A 140 18.04 2.75 -27.02
CA SER A 140 18.39 3.90 -27.87
C SER A 140 19.06 3.42 -29.17
N SER A 141 18.36 3.53 -30.28
CA SER A 141 18.96 3.64 -31.60
C SER A 141 18.93 5.10 -32.01
N THR A 142 20.05 5.81 -31.87
CA THR A 142 20.41 6.88 -32.81
C THR A 142 21.89 7.22 -32.66
N SER A 143 22.65 6.87 -33.69
CA SER A 143 23.95 7.45 -33.97
C SER A 143 23.75 8.55 -35.01
N GLN A 144 24.04 9.79 -34.64
CA GLN A 144 24.76 10.74 -35.49
C GLN A 144 25.28 11.91 -34.63
N THR A 145 26.60 12.08 -34.68
CA THR A 145 27.38 13.32 -34.53
C THR A 145 26.69 14.51 -33.86
N SER A 146 26.98 14.69 -32.57
CA SER A 146 27.07 16.02 -31.93
C SER A 146 27.87 15.86 -30.63
N THR A 147 28.67 16.89 -30.33
CA THR A 147 29.50 17.04 -29.13
C THR A 147 28.78 16.52 -27.87
N LYS A 148 29.34 15.50 -27.22
CA LYS A 148 28.74 14.87 -26.02
C LYS A 148 28.70 15.88 -24.87
N SER A 149 27.60 16.64 -24.79
CA SER A 149 27.16 17.21 -23.53
C SER A 149 26.87 16.06 -22.57
N LYS A 150 27.42 16.12 -21.35
CA LYS A 150 27.14 15.12 -20.30
C LYS A 150 25.62 15.07 -20.08
N LYS A 151 24.94 14.01 -20.53
CA LYS A 151 23.50 13.82 -20.26
C LYS A 151 23.28 13.88 -18.75
N LYS A 152 22.57 14.91 -18.27
CA LYS A 152 22.18 15.03 -16.86
C LYS A 152 21.39 13.77 -16.46
N LYS A 153 21.78 13.18 -15.34
CA LYS A 153 21.13 11.99 -14.76
C LYS A 153 19.71 12.41 -14.34
N ARG A 154 18.68 11.87 -14.98
CA ARG A 154 17.28 12.15 -14.61
C ARG A 154 17.01 11.62 -13.20
N LEU A 155 16.32 12.42 -12.39
CA LEU A 155 15.86 12.02 -11.05
C LEU A 155 14.97 10.76 -11.16
N SER A 156 15.31 9.75 -10.37
CA SER A 156 14.47 8.57 -10.19
C SER A 156 13.39 8.84 -9.14
N ALA A 157 12.38 7.97 -9.08
CA ALA A 157 11.35 8.06 -8.03
C ALA A 157 11.97 7.90 -6.63
N PHE A 158 13.04 7.11 -6.52
CA PHE A 158 13.78 6.91 -5.27
C PHE A 158 14.51 8.19 -4.82
N ASP A 159 15.17 8.88 -5.75
CA ASP A 159 15.84 10.15 -5.44
C ASP A 159 14.82 11.22 -4.99
N VAL A 160 13.60 11.20 -5.57
CA VAL A 160 12.51 12.09 -5.16
C VAL A 160 11.96 11.70 -3.79
N SER A 161 11.83 10.42 -3.47
CA SER A 161 11.40 9.98 -2.12
C SER A 161 12.39 10.39 -1.03
N GLU A 162 13.70 10.28 -1.27
CA GLU A 162 14.71 10.78 -0.30
C GLU A 162 14.60 12.29 -0.11
N LEU A 163 14.45 13.04 -1.21
CA LEU A 163 14.30 14.50 -1.15
C LEU A 163 13.03 14.92 -0.42
N VAL A 164 11.93 14.20 -0.60
CA VAL A 164 10.65 14.42 0.10
C VAL A 164 10.83 14.31 1.61
N VAL A 165 11.53 13.26 2.08
CA VAL A 165 11.81 13.08 3.51
C VAL A 165 12.77 14.16 4.02
N GLN A 166 13.89 14.40 3.32
CA GLN A 166 14.90 15.39 3.72
C GLN A 166 14.35 16.81 3.86
N ARG A 167 13.38 17.18 3.00
CA ARG A 167 12.76 18.51 2.99
C ARG A 167 11.41 18.54 3.71
N ASN A 168 11.04 17.46 4.40
CA ASN A 168 9.77 17.31 5.12
C ASN A 168 8.53 17.69 4.28
N ILE A 169 8.48 17.23 3.03
CA ILE A 169 7.40 17.53 2.09
C ILE A 169 6.27 16.51 2.31
N LYS A 170 5.07 17.00 2.63
CA LYS A 170 3.91 16.15 2.89
C LYS A 170 2.90 16.14 1.74
N THR A 171 2.94 17.15 0.87
CA THR A 171 1.93 17.34 -0.18
C THR A 171 2.55 17.59 -1.55
N ARG A 172 1.81 17.22 -2.60
CA ARG A 172 2.18 17.52 -3.99
C ARG A 172 2.37 19.02 -4.22
N THR A 173 1.55 19.87 -3.59
CA THR A 173 1.65 21.32 -3.71
C THR A 173 2.98 21.84 -3.18
N GLN A 174 3.44 21.35 -2.03
CA GLN A 174 4.76 21.69 -1.48
C GLN A 174 5.89 21.24 -2.43
N LEU A 175 5.77 20.05 -3.03
CA LEU A 175 6.76 19.57 -4.01
C LEU A 175 6.78 20.44 -5.28
N LEU A 176 5.62 20.93 -5.74
CA LEU A 176 5.53 21.86 -6.87
C LEU A 176 6.17 23.22 -6.55
N VAL A 177 5.96 23.75 -5.35
CA VAL A 177 6.62 24.99 -4.90
C VAL A 177 8.13 24.82 -4.91
N LEU A 178 8.64 23.70 -4.39
CA LEU A 178 10.07 23.40 -4.41
C LEU A 178 10.60 23.25 -5.86
N ALA A 179 9.87 22.60 -6.75
CA ALA A 179 10.23 22.47 -8.15
C ALA A 179 10.30 23.84 -8.86
N LYS A 180 9.39 24.77 -8.52
CA LYS A 180 9.42 26.14 -9.03
C LYS A 180 10.64 26.91 -8.53
N GLN A 181 10.97 26.80 -7.24
CA GLN A 181 12.18 27.42 -6.66
C GLN A 181 13.46 26.87 -7.30
N GLN A 182 13.58 25.55 -7.42
CA GLN A 182 14.72 24.92 -8.09
C GLN A 182 14.85 25.35 -9.55
N LYS A 183 13.73 25.54 -10.26
CA LYS A 183 13.71 26.05 -11.63
C LYS A 183 14.25 27.49 -11.71
N GLN A 184 13.95 28.34 -10.73
CA GLN A 184 14.51 29.70 -10.65
C GLN A 184 16.03 29.69 -10.41
N GLU A 185 16.52 28.69 -9.69
CA GLU A 185 17.95 28.43 -9.48
C GLU A 185 18.64 27.69 -10.65
N GLY A 186 17.92 27.41 -11.75
CA GLY A 186 18.45 26.70 -12.92
C GLY A 186 18.50 25.17 -12.81
N LYS A 187 17.96 24.58 -11.74
CA LYS A 187 17.79 23.12 -11.56
C LYS A 187 16.40 22.70 -12.04
N THR A 188 16.32 22.10 -13.24
CA THR A 188 15.04 21.70 -13.85
C THR A 188 14.64 20.26 -13.57
N ASP A 189 15.52 19.45 -12.97
CA ASP A 189 15.38 18.00 -12.88
C ASP A 189 14.09 17.58 -12.15
N LEU A 190 13.72 18.25 -11.05
CA LEU A 190 12.52 17.96 -10.27
C LEU A 190 11.24 18.37 -11.01
N ALA A 191 11.26 19.50 -11.71
CA ALA A 191 10.14 19.94 -12.54
C ALA A 191 9.91 18.98 -13.72
N GLU A 192 10.99 18.52 -14.37
CA GLU A 192 10.92 17.50 -15.41
C GLU A 192 10.35 16.18 -14.89
N PHE A 193 10.73 15.76 -13.68
CA PHE A 193 10.18 14.54 -13.08
C PHE A 193 8.66 14.63 -12.89
N ILE A 194 8.17 15.74 -12.30
CA ILE A 194 6.74 15.94 -12.01
C ILE A 194 5.91 15.97 -13.31
N VAL A 195 6.40 16.65 -14.34
CA VAL A 195 5.70 16.75 -15.64
C VAL A 195 5.66 15.40 -16.36
N ASN A 196 6.75 14.63 -16.34
CA ASN A 196 6.85 13.39 -17.12
C ASN A 196 6.14 12.19 -16.47
N ARG A 197 6.02 12.14 -15.14
CA ARG A 197 5.50 10.97 -14.40
C ARG A 197 4.01 11.08 -14.03
N GLY A 198 3.42 12.27 -14.18
CA GLY A 198 2.01 12.53 -13.86
C GLY A 198 1.71 12.54 -12.35
N ALA A 199 0.52 13.01 -11.97
CA ALA A 199 0.15 13.22 -10.57
C ALA A 199 0.19 11.92 -9.74
N LYS A 200 -0.40 10.83 -10.23
CA LYS A 200 -0.49 9.55 -9.50
C LYS A 200 0.88 9.01 -9.07
N CYS A 201 1.88 9.07 -9.95
CA CYS A 201 3.22 8.57 -9.62
C CYS A 201 3.95 9.46 -8.61
N VAL A 202 3.68 10.77 -8.63
CA VAL A 202 4.26 11.72 -7.67
C VAL A 202 3.64 11.53 -6.29
N ASP A 203 2.32 11.38 -6.24
CA ASP A 203 1.59 11.12 -4.99
C ASP A 203 2.02 9.77 -4.38
N GLU A 204 2.18 8.75 -5.22
CA GLU A 204 2.72 7.45 -4.82
C GLU A 204 4.14 7.58 -4.26
N ALA A 205 5.02 8.34 -4.91
CA ALA A 205 6.40 8.52 -4.44
C ALA A 205 6.45 9.23 -3.08
N ILE A 206 5.59 10.23 -2.85
CA ILE A 206 5.47 10.90 -1.54
C ILE A 206 4.95 9.90 -0.49
N ARG A 207 3.92 9.12 -0.83
CA ARG A 207 3.32 8.15 0.10
C ARG A 207 4.34 7.08 0.52
N VAL A 208 4.98 6.44 -0.46
CA VAL A 208 5.98 5.39 -0.21
C VAL A 208 7.18 5.94 0.58
N ALA A 209 7.59 7.19 0.34
CA ALA A 209 8.67 7.82 1.10
C ALA A 209 8.37 7.86 2.60
N TRP A 210 7.16 8.31 2.97
CA TRP A 210 6.74 8.37 4.37
C TRP A 210 6.40 6.99 4.95
N GLU A 211 5.84 6.08 4.15
CA GLU A 211 5.65 4.69 4.57
C GLU A 211 6.97 4.02 4.93
N LEU A 212 8.03 4.22 4.13
CA LEU A 212 9.37 3.71 4.43
C LEU A 212 9.99 4.37 5.66
N GLN A 213 9.87 5.69 5.78
CA GLN A 213 10.42 6.45 6.92
C GLN A 213 9.75 6.07 8.24
N ASP A 214 8.42 5.90 8.23
CA ASP A 214 7.63 5.64 9.43
C ASP A 214 7.46 4.13 9.70
N ALA A 215 7.98 3.25 8.83
CA ALA A 215 7.77 1.80 8.90
C ALA A 215 8.18 1.21 10.26
N GLU A 216 9.38 1.56 10.75
CA GLU A 216 9.88 1.06 12.04
C GLU A 216 9.03 1.58 13.21
N THR A 217 8.60 2.85 13.15
CA THR A 217 7.77 3.46 14.19
C THR A 217 6.37 2.83 14.20
N LYS A 218 5.77 2.58 13.03
CA LYS A 218 4.48 1.90 12.89
C LYS A 218 4.57 0.46 13.39
N LEU A 219 5.58 -0.29 12.97
CA LEU A 219 5.79 -1.67 13.43
C LEU A 219 6.01 -1.73 14.95
N ARG A 220 6.78 -0.81 15.51
CA ARG A 220 6.97 -0.71 16.96
C ARG A 220 5.66 -0.42 17.67
N ARG A 221 4.82 0.45 17.10
CA ARG A 221 3.52 0.82 17.67
C ARG A 221 2.50 -0.33 17.58
N GLU A 222 2.46 -1.07 16.48
CA GLU A 222 1.61 -2.24 16.30
C GLU A 222 1.90 -3.35 17.32
N ASN A 223 3.16 -3.45 17.75
CA ASN A 223 3.58 -4.39 18.79
C ASN A 223 3.33 -3.88 20.23
N MET A 224 2.95 -2.61 20.41
CA MET A 224 2.63 -2.07 21.73
C MET A 224 1.17 -2.32 22.07
N SER A 225 0.93 -2.72 23.31
CA SER A 225 -0.40 -2.67 23.91
C SER A 225 -0.88 -1.23 24.06
N ARG A 226 -2.20 -1.03 24.12
CA ARG A 226 -2.80 0.29 24.35
C ARG A 226 -2.31 0.96 25.63
N LEU A 227 -2.00 0.18 26.67
CA LEU A 227 -1.46 0.70 27.92
C LEU A 227 0.01 1.11 27.81
N GLU A 228 0.83 0.39 27.04
CA GLU A 228 2.21 0.82 26.77
C GLU A 228 2.24 2.11 25.95
N ILE A 229 1.33 2.25 24.98
CA ILE A 229 1.14 3.51 24.27
C ILE A 229 0.77 4.61 25.26
N LEU A 230 -0.18 4.39 26.17
CA LEU A 230 -0.56 5.36 27.21
C LEU A 230 0.64 5.76 28.08
N ARG A 231 1.39 4.78 28.59
CA ARG A 231 2.58 4.99 29.43
C ARG A 231 3.67 5.78 28.69
N SER A 232 3.83 5.59 27.38
CA SER A 232 4.77 6.38 26.58
C SER A 232 4.47 7.88 26.58
N PHE A 233 3.22 8.28 26.87
CA PHE A 233 2.82 9.69 26.97
C PHE A 233 3.03 10.28 28.37
N CYS A 234 3.17 9.48 29.43
CA CYS A 234 3.47 9.99 30.78
C CYS A 234 4.79 10.75 30.84
N ASN A 235 5.79 10.29 30.09
CA ASN A 235 7.13 10.87 30.06
C ASN A 235 7.28 12.03 29.06
N LYS A 236 6.22 12.31 28.27
CA LYS A 236 6.24 13.43 27.33
C LYS A 236 5.95 14.74 28.05
N GLU A 237 6.47 15.81 27.49
CA GLU A 237 6.13 17.16 27.94
C GLU A 237 4.67 17.47 27.64
N CYS A 238 4.10 18.39 28.44
CA CYS A 238 2.75 18.88 28.17
C CYS A 238 2.75 19.64 26.83
N VAL A 239 1.58 19.67 26.18
CA VAL A 239 1.39 20.56 25.02
C VAL A 239 1.57 22.01 25.47
N ASN A 240 2.10 22.84 24.58
CA ASN A 240 2.16 24.29 24.78
C ASN A 240 0.77 24.80 25.22
N ASP A 241 0.76 25.75 26.15
CA ASP A 241 -0.46 26.36 26.72
C ASP A 241 -1.29 25.44 27.64
N CYS A 242 -0.89 24.19 27.89
CA CYS A 242 -1.52 23.36 28.92
C CYS A 242 -0.96 23.64 30.32
N ALA A 243 0.37 23.66 30.48
CA ALA A 243 1.06 23.83 31.77
C ALA A 243 0.52 22.95 32.93
N GLY A 244 -0.13 21.81 32.64
CA GLY A 244 -0.79 20.96 33.64
C GLY A 244 -2.22 21.37 34.01
N GLU A 245 -2.73 22.49 33.49
CA GLU A 245 -4.09 22.96 33.76
C GLU A 245 -5.16 21.98 33.28
N TRP A 246 -4.91 21.25 32.17
CA TRP A 246 -5.85 20.22 31.71
C TRP A 246 -6.17 19.21 32.81
N LEU A 247 -5.16 18.74 33.56
CA LEU A 247 -5.33 17.78 34.65
C LEU A 247 -6.19 18.38 35.78
N THR A 248 -5.91 19.63 36.15
CA THR A 248 -6.64 20.35 37.20
C THR A 248 -8.12 20.52 36.83
N ILE A 249 -8.40 20.91 35.57
CA ILE A 249 -9.76 21.06 35.07
C ILE A 249 -10.48 19.71 34.98
N ALA A 250 -9.80 18.66 34.51
CA ALA A 250 -10.39 17.32 34.44
C ALA A 250 -10.82 16.81 35.82
N THR A 251 -9.99 17.01 36.84
CA THR A 251 -10.31 16.70 38.24
C THR A 251 -11.51 17.51 38.73
N ASN A 252 -11.50 18.84 38.51
CA ASN A 252 -12.60 19.71 38.90
C ASN A 252 -13.94 19.34 38.23
N ILE A 253 -13.91 18.95 36.95
CA ILE A 253 -15.11 18.49 36.23
C ILE A 253 -15.69 17.24 36.89
N LEU A 254 -14.85 16.27 37.27
CA LEU A 254 -15.35 15.05 37.94
C LEU A 254 -15.90 15.37 39.33
N GLU A 255 -15.20 16.19 40.11
CA GLU A 255 -15.66 16.63 41.43
C GLU A 255 -16.99 17.37 41.37
N ARG A 256 -17.14 18.32 40.43
CA ARG A 256 -18.37 19.10 40.21
C ARG A 256 -19.57 18.23 39.80
N ASN A 257 -19.32 17.02 39.32
CA ASN A 257 -20.36 16.06 38.94
C ASN A 257 -20.53 14.92 39.95
N ASP A 258 -19.91 15.02 41.13
CA ASP A 258 -19.91 13.99 42.18
C ASP A 258 -19.41 12.63 41.69
N ILE A 259 -18.45 12.62 40.77
CA ILE A 259 -17.86 11.40 40.21
C ILE A 259 -16.51 11.15 40.88
N PRO A 260 -16.35 10.02 41.62
CA PRO A 260 -15.06 9.68 42.18
C PRO A 260 -14.01 9.50 41.07
N ILE A 261 -12.92 10.25 41.15
CA ILE A 261 -11.84 10.24 40.15
C ILE A 261 -11.38 8.82 39.85
N ARG A 262 -11.13 8.01 40.89
CA ARG A 262 -10.75 6.60 40.77
C ARG A 262 -11.74 5.74 39.99
N SER A 263 -13.04 5.99 40.15
CA SER A 263 -14.08 5.25 39.43
C SER A 263 -13.99 5.51 37.93
N PHE A 264 -13.81 6.78 37.55
CA PHE A 264 -13.65 7.18 36.16
C PHE A 264 -12.34 6.66 35.56
N THR A 265 -11.20 6.92 36.23
CA THR A 265 -9.88 6.53 35.71
C THR A 265 -9.72 5.02 35.61
N SER A 266 -10.24 4.26 36.59
CA SER A 266 -10.24 2.79 36.54
C SER A 266 -11.11 2.26 35.39
N ALA A 267 -12.28 2.87 35.14
CA ALA A 267 -13.12 2.48 34.00
C ALA A 267 -12.40 2.69 32.65
N VAL A 268 -11.73 3.84 32.47
CA VAL A 268 -10.92 4.12 31.28
C VAL A 268 -9.76 3.14 31.17
N TYR A 269 -9.02 2.91 32.25
CA TYR A 269 -7.88 2.00 32.29
C TYR A 269 -8.28 0.56 31.94
N GLN A 270 -9.33 0.03 32.57
CA GLN A 270 -9.84 -1.32 32.30
C GLN A 270 -10.33 -1.48 30.87
N LEU A 271 -10.97 -0.45 30.32
CA LEU A 271 -11.42 -0.45 28.93
C LEU A 271 -10.22 -0.46 27.96
N LEU A 272 -9.17 0.32 28.22
CA LEU A 272 -7.93 0.28 27.42
C LEU A 272 -7.17 -1.05 27.57
N GLN A 273 -7.24 -1.70 28.74
CA GLN A 273 -6.60 -2.99 28.96
C GLN A 273 -7.35 -4.12 28.26
N LYS A 274 -8.62 -4.31 28.61
CA LYS A 274 -9.42 -5.49 28.24
C LYS A 274 -10.24 -5.29 26.97
N GLY A 275 -10.42 -4.04 26.55
CA GLY A 275 -11.20 -3.70 25.37
C GLY A 275 -12.71 -3.72 25.57
N ARG A 276 -13.43 -3.62 24.45
CA ARG A 276 -14.90 -3.60 24.41
C ARG A 276 -15.53 -4.88 24.98
N GLY A 277 -16.68 -4.74 25.62
CA GLY A 277 -17.45 -5.83 26.22
C GLY A 277 -18.52 -5.32 27.18
N LYS A 278 -19.36 -6.22 27.70
CA LYS A 278 -20.41 -5.86 28.66
C LYS A 278 -19.84 -5.10 29.85
N TYR A 279 -20.49 -4.01 30.23
CA TYR A 279 -20.12 -3.10 31.32
C TYR A 279 -18.72 -2.46 31.20
N ARG A 280 -18.08 -2.49 30.03
CA ARG A 280 -16.73 -1.94 29.83
C ARG A 280 -16.69 -0.71 28.94
N ASN A 281 -17.49 -0.65 27.87
CA ASN A 281 -17.48 0.51 26.97
C ASN A 281 -17.89 1.76 27.74
N LEU A 282 -17.26 2.90 27.52
CA LEU A 282 -17.47 4.07 28.37
C LEU A 282 -18.39 5.07 27.68
N MET A 283 -19.48 5.47 28.33
CA MET A 283 -20.38 6.51 27.84
C MET A 283 -20.50 7.66 28.84
N ILE A 284 -20.26 8.90 28.39
CA ILE A 284 -20.52 10.09 29.18
C ILE A 284 -21.80 10.77 28.67
N THR A 285 -22.78 10.91 29.55
CA THR A 285 -24.09 11.52 29.25
C THR A 285 -24.24 12.85 29.98
N GLY A 286 -25.02 13.77 29.45
CA GLY A 286 -25.31 15.04 30.11
C GLY A 286 -25.56 16.21 29.15
N PRO A 287 -26.12 17.33 29.64
CA PRO A 287 -26.40 18.51 28.81
C PRO A 287 -25.12 19.12 28.21
N ALA A 288 -25.29 20.10 27.32
CA ALA A 288 -24.16 20.81 26.73
C ALA A 288 -23.31 21.50 27.81
N ASN A 289 -22.03 21.72 27.52
CA ASN A 289 -21.11 22.48 28.37
C ASN A 289 -20.78 21.84 29.74
N CYS A 290 -20.95 20.53 29.93
CA CYS A 290 -20.48 19.86 31.16
C CYS A 290 -19.04 19.31 31.09
N GLY A 291 -18.31 19.52 29.99
CA GLY A 291 -16.95 18.97 29.83
C GLY A 291 -16.87 17.51 29.32
N LYS A 292 -17.96 16.95 28.80
CA LYS A 292 -18.02 15.55 28.31
C LYS A 292 -16.98 15.26 27.22
N THR A 293 -16.91 16.10 26.20
CA THR A 293 -15.95 15.96 25.11
C THR A 293 -14.54 16.28 25.58
N PHE A 294 -14.38 17.34 26.38
CA PHE A 294 -13.09 17.80 26.90
C PHE A 294 -12.29 16.70 27.61
N ILE A 295 -12.94 15.92 28.49
CA ILE A 295 -12.24 14.92 29.30
C ILE A 295 -11.76 13.71 28.48
N LEU A 296 -12.42 13.39 27.37
CA LEU A 296 -12.07 12.24 26.50
C LEU A 296 -11.26 12.65 25.27
N LEU A 297 -11.25 13.93 24.89
CA LEU A 297 -10.58 14.41 23.69
C LEU A 297 -9.08 14.06 23.60
N PRO A 298 -8.29 14.02 24.70
CA PRO A 298 -6.89 13.60 24.62
C PRO A 298 -6.67 12.18 24.07
N LEU A 299 -7.70 11.32 24.09
CA LEU A 299 -7.62 9.99 23.49
C LEU A 299 -7.30 10.05 21.98
N THR A 300 -7.79 11.06 21.27
CA THR A 300 -7.52 11.23 19.82
C THR A 300 -6.11 11.71 19.52
N LEU A 301 -5.39 12.22 20.54
CA LEU A 301 -3.97 12.59 20.43
C LEU A 301 -3.05 11.41 20.74
N ILE A 302 -3.48 10.53 21.64
CA ILE A 302 -2.69 9.39 22.11
C ILE A 302 -2.80 8.23 21.12
N TYR A 303 -4.02 7.99 20.61
CA TYR A 303 -4.36 6.81 19.82
C TYR A 303 -4.79 7.15 18.39
N SER A 304 -4.58 6.20 17.48
CA SER A 304 -5.25 6.18 16.19
C SER A 304 -6.74 5.92 16.42
N SER A 305 -7.54 6.99 16.40
CA SER A 305 -8.95 6.95 16.77
C SER A 305 -9.87 7.03 15.55
N PHE A 306 -10.81 6.09 15.42
CA PHE A 306 -11.96 6.24 14.54
C PHE A 306 -12.96 7.18 15.21
N CYS A 307 -13.22 8.33 14.60
CA CYS A 307 -14.10 9.36 15.15
C CYS A 307 -15.37 9.48 14.31
N ASN A 308 -16.53 9.25 14.94
CA ASN A 308 -17.88 9.38 14.39
C ASN A 308 -18.13 8.82 12.96
N PRO A 309 -19.05 7.86 12.81
CA PRO A 309 -19.38 7.35 11.48
C PRO A 309 -19.94 8.45 10.57
N ALA A 310 -19.53 8.44 9.30
CA ALA A 310 -20.11 9.32 8.29
C ALA A 310 -21.58 8.94 8.00
N SER A 311 -22.34 9.85 7.39
CA SER A 311 -23.75 9.59 7.01
C SER A 311 -23.90 8.82 5.69
N THR A 312 -22.88 8.07 5.26
CA THR A 312 -22.84 7.41 3.95
C THR A 312 -22.91 5.89 4.11
N SER A 313 -23.11 5.16 3.00
CA SER A 313 -23.18 3.69 3.00
C SER A 313 -21.89 2.99 3.46
N PHE A 314 -20.77 3.72 3.57
CA PHE A 314 -19.47 3.22 4.02
C PHE A 314 -18.99 3.95 5.27
N ALA A 315 -19.93 4.21 6.19
CA ALA A 315 -19.76 5.07 7.36
C ALA A 315 -18.62 4.68 8.29
N TRP A 316 -18.24 3.39 8.30
CA TRP A 316 -17.31 2.80 9.27
C TRP A 316 -15.94 2.43 8.67
N VAL A 317 -15.64 2.86 7.44
CA VAL A 317 -14.32 2.63 6.83
C VAL A 317 -13.24 3.30 7.68
N GLY A 318 -12.21 2.54 8.05
CA GLY A 318 -11.12 2.98 8.92
C GLY A 318 -11.29 2.55 10.38
N ALA A 319 -12.46 2.05 10.79
CA ALA A 319 -12.66 1.52 12.14
C ALA A 319 -11.83 0.24 12.38
N GLU A 320 -11.52 -0.52 11.33
CA GLU A 320 -10.74 -1.76 11.37
C GLU A 320 -9.25 -1.54 11.70
N THR A 321 -8.72 -0.36 11.37
CA THR A 321 -7.32 0.00 11.64
C THR A 321 -7.17 0.88 12.88
N ALA A 322 -8.27 1.24 13.53
CA ALA A 322 -8.26 2.12 14.69
C ALA A 322 -7.91 1.37 15.97
N GLU A 323 -7.09 2.00 16.81
CA GLU A 323 -6.74 1.52 18.15
C GLU A 323 -7.89 1.73 19.15
N ILE A 324 -8.68 2.78 18.93
CA ILE A 324 -9.89 3.10 19.70
C ILE A 324 -11.02 3.62 18.79
N ILE A 325 -12.26 3.49 19.26
CA ILE A 325 -13.43 4.12 18.66
C ILE A 325 -13.90 5.23 19.58
N PHE A 326 -14.01 6.45 19.05
CA PHE A 326 -14.51 7.62 19.76
C PHE A 326 -15.76 8.19 19.09
N LEU A 327 -16.91 8.00 19.75
CA LEU A 327 -18.22 8.42 19.29
C LEU A 327 -18.62 9.72 20.02
N ASN A 328 -18.22 10.87 19.50
CA ASN A 328 -18.43 12.17 20.14
C ASN A 328 -19.79 12.77 19.77
N ASP A 329 -20.58 13.16 20.77
CA ASP A 329 -21.99 13.58 20.65
C ASP A 329 -22.82 12.61 19.78
N PHE A 330 -22.63 11.32 20.03
CA PHE A 330 -23.17 10.26 19.21
C PHE A 330 -24.67 10.09 19.39
N ARG A 331 -25.34 9.92 18.24
CA ARG A 331 -26.76 9.60 18.16
C ARG A 331 -26.91 8.41 17.25
N TRP A 332 -27.51 7.35 17.78
CA TRP A 332 -27.78 6.18 16.97
C TRP A 332 -28.88 6.48 15.95
N SER A 333 -28.71 5.94 14.74
CA SER A 333 -29.71 5.92 13.69
C SER A 333 -29.59 4.58 12.94
N PRO A 334 -30.69 3.95 12.52
CA PRO A 334 -30.66 2.76 11.68
C PRO A 334 -29.86 2.93 10.38
N GLN A 335 -29.72 4.17 9.89
CA GLN A 335 -28.94 4.48 8.68
C GLN A 335 -27.43 4.36 8.89
N ILE A 336 -26.96 4.49 10.13
CA ILE A 336 -25.54 4.39 10.47
C ILE A 336 -25.14 2.93 10.63
N MET A 337 -25.96 2.18 11.37
CA MET A 337 -25.75 0.76 11.67
C MET A 337 -27.03 0.18 12.28
N PRO A 338 -27.44 -1.05 11.89
CA PRO A 338 -28.52 -1.77 12.57
C PRO A 338 -28.27 -1.88 14.08
N TRP A 339 -29.33 -1.83 14.89
CA TRP A 339 -29.21 -1.88 16.36
C TRP A 339 -28.47 -3.15 16.83
N HIS A 340 -28.81 -4.30 16.23
CA HIS A 340 -28.17 -5.57 16.51
C HIS A 340 -26.66 -5.55 16.25
N ASP A 341 -26.22 -4.96 15.13
CA ASP A 341 -24.79 -4.86 14.80
C ASP A 341 -24.05 -3.95 15.78
N LEU A 342 -24.70 -2.89 16.27
CA LEU A 342 -24.11 -2.03 17.31
C LEU A 342 -23.97 -2.80 18.64
N LEU A 343 -24.94 -3.63 18.99
CA LEU A 343 -24.86 -4.50 20.17
C LEU A 343 -23.69 -5.49 20.05
N LEU A 344 -23.52 -6.12 18.88
CA LEU A 344 -22.41 -7.03 18.59
C LEU A 344 -21.05 -6.32 18.62
N LEU A 345 -20.99 -5.11 18.02
CA LEU A 345 -19.82 -4.24 18.04
C LEU A 345 -19.38 -4.04 19.49
N LEU A 346 -20.26 -3.53 20.34
CA LEU A 346 -19.95 -3.20 21.73
C LEU A 346 -19.61 -4.43 22.59
N GLU A 347 -20.04 -5.63 22.20
CA GLU A 347 -19.69 -6.87 22.89
C GLU A 347 -18.32 -7.43 22.52
N GLY A 348 -17.70 -6.95 21.43
CA GLY A 348 -16.46 -7.54 20.93
C GLY A 348 -16.68 -8.68 19.94
N GLN A 349 -17.91 -8.89 19.48
CA GLN A 349 -18.20 -9.88 18.45
C GLN A 349 -17.74 -9.36 17.08
N PRO A 350 -17.33 -10.26 16.16
CA PRO A 350 -17.01 -9.86 14.80
C PRO A 350 -18.28 -9.37 14.10
N ILE A 351 -18.19 -8.20 13.48
CA ILE A 351 -19.26 -7.64 12.64
C ILE A 351 -18.75 -7.40 11.22
N HIS A 352 -19.66 -7.53 10.24
CA HIS A 352 -19.39 -7.26 8.84
C HIS A 352 -19.93 -5.87 8.49
N LEU A 353 -19.03 -4.97 8.14
CA LEU A 353 -19.33 -3.58 7.80
C LEU A 353 -19.24 -3.38 6.29
N PRO A 354 -20.23 -2.69 5.68
CA PRO A 354 -20.22 -2.46 4.25
C PRO A 354 -18.96 -1.68 3.82
N ALA A 355 -18.34 -2.14 2.73
CA ALA A 355 -17.13 -1.53 2.17
C ALA A 355 -17.23 -1.33 0.66
N PRO A 356 -16.63 -0.27 0.09
CA PRO A 356 -16.68 -0.03 -1.34
C PRO A 356 -15.90 -1.12 -2.09
N LYS A 357 -16.62 -1.94 -2.86
CA LYS A 357 -16.05 -3.09 -3.61
C LYS A 357 -15.02 -2.69 -4.68
N SER A 358 -14.97 -1.42 -5.05
CA SER A 358 -13.94 -0.86 -5.94
C SER A 358 -12.55 -0.80 -5.30
N HIS A 359 -12.48 -0.70 -3.97
CA HIS A 359 -11.24 -0.59 -3.20
C HIS A 359 -10.99 -1.80 -2.29
N PHE A 360 -12.05 -2.50 -1.88
CA PHE A 360 -11.97 -3.65 -0.98
C PHE A 360 -12.55 -4.91 -1.65
N ALA A 361 -11.84 -6.03 -1.56
CA ALA A 361 -12.31 -7.30 -2.11
C ALA A 361 -13.48 -7.90 -1.30
N GLN A 362 -13.57 -7.55 -0.01
CA GLN A 362 -14.56 -8.07 0.94
C GLN A 362 -15.08 -6.94 1.83
N ASP A 363 -16.18 -7.20 2.54
CA ASP A 363 -16.66 -6.28 3.58
C ASP A 363 -15.67 -6.21 4.74
N LEU A 364 -15.63 -5.06 5.42
CA LEU A 364 -14.71 -4.84 6.52
C LEU A 364 -15.17 -5.68 7.70
N ILE A 365 -14.26 -6.48 8.27
CA ILE A 365 -14.55 -7.26 9.46
C ILE A 365 -13.94 -6.54 10.65
N LEU A 366 -14.78 -5.99 11.53
CA LEU A 366 -14.31 -5.43 12.79
C LEU A 366 -14.20 -6.55 13.82
N SER A 367 -13.13 -7.33 13.73
CA SER A 367 -12.76 -8.33 14.75
C SER A 367 -11.76 -7.71 15.73
N GLY A 368 -11.89 -8.02 17.02
CA GLY A 368 -10.91 -7.59 18.03
C GLY A 368 -11.51 -6.91 19.25
N THR A 369 -10.65 -6.29 20.04
CA THR A 369 -11.01 -5.73 21.36
C THR A 369 -11.01 -4.21 21.38
N THR A 370 -11.03 -3.52 20.23
CA THR A 370 -10.98 -2.05 20.10
C THR A 370 -11.93 -1.39 21.10
N PRO A 371 -11.48 -0.56 22.04
CA PRO A 371 -12.34 0.00 23.07
C PRO A 371 -13.21 1.11 22.50
N VAL A 372 -14.44 1.24 23.02
CA VAL A 372 -15.41 2.23 22.56
C VAL A 372 -15.67 3.26 23.64
N PHE A 373 -15.43 4.52 23.31
CA PHE A 373 -15.72 5.69 24.12
C PHE A 373 -16.80 6.50 23.43
N ALA A 374 -17.83 6.90 24.16
CA ALA A 374 -18.92 7.70 23.63
C ALA A 374 -19.25 8.88 24.53
N THR A 375 -19.70 9.97 23.90
CA THR A 375 -20.36 11.07 24.60
C THR A 375 -21.70 11.33 23.95
N GLY A 376 -22.68 11.80 24.73
CA GLY A 376 -24.00 12.15 24.19
C GLY A 376 -24.82 12.94 25.19
N LYS A 377 -25.95 13.47 24.73
CA LYS A 377 -26.89 14.17 25.63
C LYS A 377 -27.57 13.20 26.60
N HIS A 378 -28.01 12.06 26.08
CA HIS A 378 -28.76 11.04 26.80
C HIS A 378 -28.18 9.64 26.52
N PRO A 379 -28.52 8.63 27.34
CA PRO A 379 -28.25 7.24 27.00
C PRO A 379 -28.85 6.86 25.65
N LEU A 380 -28.28 5.85 25.00
CA LEU A 380 -28.83 5.30 23.77
C LEU A 380 -30.11 4.52 24.10
N VAL A 381 -31.21 4.89 23.43
CA VAL A 381 -32.52 4.23 23.57
C VAL A 381 -33.04 3.86 22.18
N LEU A 382 -33.71 2.71 22.08
CA LEU A 382 -34.37 2.31 20.84
C LEU A 382 -35.83 2.75 20.88
N ILE A 383 -36.26 3.49 19.86
CA ILE A 383 -37.65 3.94 19.74
C ILE A 383 -38.30 3.22 18.55
N LYS A 384 -39.37 2.47 18.80
CA LYS A 384 -40.19 1.79 17.78
C LYS A 384 -41.63 2.28 17.90
N GLY A 385 -42.21 2.74 16.79
CA GLY A 385 -43.60 3.23 16.76
C GLY A 385 -43.87 4.40 17.72
N GLY A 386 -42.86 5.20 18.06
CA GLY A 386 -42.98 6.32 19.00
C GLY A 386 -42.88 5.93 20.48
N GLN A 387 -42.69 4.65 20.80
CA GLN A 387 -42.48 4.16 22.16
C GLN A 387 -41.05 3.63 22.33
N VAL A 388 -40.53 3.73 23.56
CA VAL A 388 -39.22 3.15 23.90
C VAL A 388 -39.37 1.64 23.98
N ASP A 389 -38.52 0.93 23.24
CA ASP A 389 -38.38 -0.52 23.37
C ASP A 389 -37.49 -0.80 24.59
N GLU A 390 -38.12 -1.10 25.73
CA GLU A 390 -37.44 -1.27 27.02
C GLU A 390 -36.44 -2.41 26.99
N VAL A 391 -36.79 -3.54 26.35
CA VAL A 391 -35.96 -4.74 26.28
C VAL A 391 -34.69 -4.46 25.50
N GLU A 392 -34.81 -3.90 24.30
CA GLU A 392 -33.65 -3.56 23.46
C GLU A 392 -32.79 -2.46 24.08
N THR A 393 -33.42 -1.51 24.77
CA THR A 393 -32.74 -0.44 25.49
C THR A 393 -31.94 -0.96 26.69
N GLU A 394 -32.50 -1.90 27.46
CA GLU A 394 -31.80 -2.55 28.56
C GLU A 394 -30.59 -3.36 28.05
N MET A 395 -30.76 -4.09 26.94
CA MET A 395 -29.66 -4.78 26.28
C MET A 395 -28.54 -3.80 25.89
N MET A 396 -28.86 -2.61 25.39
CA MET A 396 -27.83 -1.61 25.12
C MET A 396 -27.18 -1.08 26.39
N ALA A 397 -27.96 -0.79 27.44
CA ALA A 397 -27.46 -0.22 28.69
C ALA A 397 -26.37 -1.08 29.34
N VAL A 398 -26.54 -2.41 29.37
CA VAL A 398 -25.56 -3.33 29.97
C VAL A 398 -24.21 -3.37 29.23
N ARG A 399 -24.12 -2.80 28.03
CA ARG A 399 -22.86 -2.71 27.28
C ARG A 399 -22.03 -1.48 27.64
N TRP A 400 -22.61 -0.54 28.38
CA TRP A 400 -21.96 0.71 28.77
C TRP A 400 -21.67 0.79 30.27
N LYS A 401 -20.49 1.29 30.61
CA LYS A 401 -20.19 1.95 31.88
C LYS A 401 -20.50 3.43 31.70
N GLN A 402 -21.62 3.87 32.27
CA GLN A 402 -22.12 5.22 32.07
C GLN A 402 -21.71 6.17 33.20
N PHE A 403 -21.26 7.37 32.84
CA PHE A 403 -21.09 8.50 33.74
C PHE A 403 -22.06 9.62 33.33
N SER A 404 -22.68 10.28 34.30
CA SER A 404 -23.65 11.35 34.06
C SER A 404 -23.12 12.69 34.56
N PHE A 405 -22.75 13.55 33.62
CA PHE A 405 -22.27 14.89 33.89
C PHE A 405 -23.46 15.85 33.93
N LYS A 406 -23.95 16.16 35.12
CA LYS A 406 -25.15 16.99 35.34
C LYS A 406 -24.82 18.49 35.41
N SER A 407 -23.63 18.86 35.87
CA SER A 407 -23.27 20.25 36.07
C SER A 407 -22.72 20.89 34.80
N GLN A 408 -23.43 21.90 34.29
CA GLN A 408 -22.95 22.75 33.20
C GLN A 408 -21.93 23.75 33.73
N VAL A 409 -20.93 24.07 32.92
CA VAL A 409 -19.94 25.12 33.19
C VAL A 409 -20.46 26.43 32.59
N PRO A 410 -20.74 27.46 33.41
CA PRO A 410 -21.11 28.80 32.97
C PRO A 410 -20.10 29.39 32.00
N GLU A 411 -20.55 30.21 31.04
CA GLU A 411 -19.69 30.82 30.01
C GLU A 411 -18.52 31.62 30.60
N ASN A 412 -18.77 32.35 31.70
CA ASN A 412 -17.75 33.13 32.41
C ASN A 412 -16.66 32.28 33.10
N GLU A 413 -16.92 30.99 33.31
CA GLU A 413 -15.97 30.03 33.89
C GLU A 413 -15.26 29.17 32.83
N GLN A 414 -15.71 29.23 31.56
CA GLN A 414 -15.13 28.44 30.49
C GLN A 414 -13.72 28.94 30.15
N ARG A 415 -12.80 27.98 30.00
CA ARG A 415 -11.42 28.23 29.60
C ARG A 415 -11.12 27.43 28.35
N GLU A 416 -10.42 28.06 27.40
CA GLU A 416 -9.91 27.37 26.22
C GLU A 416 -8.57 26.72 26.57
N ILE A 417 -8.60 25.42 26.86
CA ILE A 417 -7.39 24.64 27.13
C ILE A 417 -7.26 23.54 26.09
N PRO A 418 -6.10 23.38 25.43
CA PRO A 418 -5.90 22.33 24.45
C PRO A 418 -5.96 20.94 25.09
N PRO A 419 -6.45 19.91 24.37
CA PRO A 419 -6.36 18.54 24.84
C PRO A 419 -4.88 18.15 25.05
N CYS A 420 -4.58 17.49 26.16
CA CYS A 420 -3.21 17.13 26.51
C CYS A 420 -3.06 15.62 26.78
N GLY A 421 -2.37 14.92 25.88
CA GLY A 421 -2.10 13.49 26.01
C GLY A 421 -1.22 13.15 27.22
N ALA A 422 -0.23 13.98 27.56
CA ALA A 422 0.65 13.75 28.70
C ALA A 422 -0.10 13.88 30.05
N CYS A 423 -0.91 14.93 30.21
CA CYS A 423 -1.76 15.10 31.40
C CYS A 423 -2.79 13.98 31.52
N PHE A 424 -3.43 13.59 30.41
CA PHE A 424 -4.39 12.49 30.40
C PHE A 424 -3.74 11.16 30.79
N ALA A 425 -2.55 10.84 30.23
CA ALA A 425 -1.84 9.62 30.59
C ALA A 425 -1.52 9.55 32.08
N LYS A 426 -0.98 10.64 32.66
CA LYS A 426 -0.72 10.75 34.10
C LYS A 426 -2.00 10.63 34.93
N PHE A 427 -3.09 11.27 34.49
CA PHE A 427 -4.39 11.22 35.15
C PHE A 427 -4.91 9.79 35.29
N ILE A 428 -4.87 9.03 34.20
CA ILE A 428 -5.35 7.65 34.18
C ILE A 428 -4.39 6.73 34.97
N ILE A 429 -3.09 6.77 34.67
CA ILE A 429 -2.11 5.82 35.21
C ILE A 429 -1.87 6.05 36.71
N ASN A 430 -1.55 7.28 37.12
CA ASN A 430 -1.20 7.56 38.52
C ASN A 430 -2.37 7.30 39.48
N THR A 431 -3.61 7.40 38.99
CA THR A 431 -4.79 7.21 39.82
C THR A 431 -5.28 5.76 39.82
N ALA A 432 -5.00 5.01 38.75
CA ALA A 432 -5.39 3.60 38.62
C ALA A 432 -4.37 2.62 39.20
N GLU A 433 -3.07 2.96 39.19
CA GLU A 433 -1.97 2.10 39.67
C GLU A 433 -1.55 2.37 41.13
N ALA A 434 -2.14 3.38 41.81
CA ALA A 434 -1.84 3.69 43.21
C ALA A 434 -2.50 2.73 44.23
N GLU A 435 -2.44 1.42 43.94
CA GLU A 435 -2.78 0.32 44.87
C GLU A 435 -1.63 0.00 45.81
#